data_AF-B6QSA3-F1
#
_entry.id   AF-B6QSA3-F1
#
_cell.length_a   1.000
_cell.length_b   1.000
_cell.length_c   1.000
_cell.angle_alpha   90.00
_cell.angle_beta   90.00
_cell.angle_gamma   90.00
#
_symmetry.space_group_name_H-M   'P 1'
#
loop_
_entity.id
_entity.type
_entity.pdbx_description
1 polymer ?
#
loop_
_entity_poly.entity_id
_entity_poly.type
_entity_poly.pdbx_seq_one_letter_code
_entity_poly.pdbx_strand_id
1 'polypeptide(L)'
;MPGNFNQRKDEITQQLIAAAENAGFFTLVDHGITIEEIERQFSISKKFFDLLEEIKGKTPDDTKSNNAWEYMAQLCPSTGTYDQKVSLWLQRNSE
;
A
#
# COMPACT_ATOMS: atom_id res chain seq x y z
N MET A 1 -2.57 25.74 -0.53
CA MET A 1 -2.89 26.75 -1.56
C MET A 1 -3.34 26.04 -2.83
N PRO A 2 -4.65 25.80 -3.06
CA PRO A 2 -5.10 25.23 -4.32
C PRO A 2 -5.23 26.37 -5.34
N GLY A 3 -4.51 26.34 -6.46
CA GLY A 3 -4.73 27.36 -7.48
C GLY A 3 -3.91 27.35 -8.77
N ASN A 4 -2.74 26.70 -8.84
CA ASN A 4 -1.89 26.83 -10.03
C ASN A 4 -1.26 25.54 -10.56
N PHE A 5 -1.85 24.37 -10.24
CA PHE A 5 -1.33 23.09 -10.70
C PHE A 5 -1.05 23.08 -12.21
N ASN A 6 -1.98 23.59 -13.02
CA ASN A 6 -1.81 23.66 -14.47
C ASN A 6 -0.63 24.54 -14.91
N GLN A 7 -0.31 25.61 -14.17
CA GLN A 7 0.82 26.50 -14.47
C GLN A 7 2.16 25.94 -13.98
N ARG A 8 2.13 25.05 -12.98
CA ARG A 8 3.33 24.45 -12.35
C ARG A 8 3.53 22.98 -12.73
N LYS A 9 2.73 22.44 -13.65
CA LYS A 9 2.76 21.02 -13.98
C LYS A 9 4.15 20.56 -14.44
N ASP A 10 4.81 21.37 -15.26
CA ASP A 10 6.15 21.05 -15.77
C ASP A 10 7.20 21.12 -14.66
N GLU A 11 7.13 22.14 -13.80
CA GLU A 11 7.99 22.28 -12.61
C GLU A 11 7.83 21.09 -11.65
N ILE A 12 6.58 20.71 -11.33
CA ILE A 12 6.26 19.56 -10.48
C ILE A 12 6.80 18.28 -11.12
N THR A 13 6.62 18.10 -12.43
CA THR A 13 7.13 16.93 -13.16
C THR A 13 8.65 16.82 -13.03
N GLN A 14 9.37 17.92 -13.23
CA GLN A 14 10.83 17.95 -13.07
C GLN A 14 11.27 17.62 -11.64
N GLN A 15 10.57 18.13 -10.62
CA GLN A 15 10.87 17.83 -9.22
C GLN A 15 10.65 16.34 -8.89
N LEU A 16 9.54 15.75 -9.36
CA LEU A 16 9.26 14.33 -9.15
C LEU A 16 10.29 13.43 -9.83
N ILE A 17 10.66 13.73 -11.07
CA ILE A 17 11.70 13.00 -11.81
C ILE A 17 13.04 13.10 -11.07
N ALA A 18 13.47 14.31 -10.73
CA ALA A 18 14.75 14.51 -10.05
C ALA A 18 14.81 13.79 -8.69
N ALA A 19 13.72 13.79 -7.93
CA ALA A 19 13.66 13.06 -6.66
C ALA A 19 13.69 11.53 -6.87
N ALA A 20 12.93 11.02 -7.85
CA ALA A 20 12.93 9.59 -8.18
C ALA A 20 14.31 9.11 -8.66
N GLU A 21 15.01 9.90 -9.48
CA GLU A 21 16.33 9.52 -10.03
C GLU A 21 17.46 9.62 -8.99
N ASN A 22 17.47 10.67 -8.17
CA ASN A 22 18.61 10.96 -7.30
C ASN A 22 18.45 10.41 -5.88
N ALA A 23 17.22 10.38 -5.35
CA ALA A 23 16.94 9.85 -4.01
C ALA A 23 16.27 8.46 -4.05
N GLY A 24 15.60 8.11 -5.15
CA GLY A 24 14.85 6.84 -5.28
C GLY A 24 13.45 6.86 -4.66
N PHE A 25 13.09 7.94 -3.95
CA PHE A 25 11.78 8.12 -3.31
C PHE A 25 11.51 9.61 -3.04
N PHE A 26 10.25 9.94 -2.76
CA PHE A 26 9.82 11.27 -2.33
C PHE A 26 8.57 11.19 -1.46
N THR A 27 8.28 12.27 -0.73
CA THR A 27 7.01 12.43 -0.01
C THR A 27 6.17 13.46 -0.74
N LEU A 28 4.89 13.13 -0.96
CA LEU A 28 3.90 14.10 -1.44
C LEU A 28 3.21 14.75 -0.26
N VAL A 29 3.08 16.07 -0.31
CA VAL A 29 2.26 16.86 0.61
C VAL A 29 1.06 17.43 -0.15
N ASP A 30 0.04 17.89 0.56
CA ASP A 30 -1.18 18.47 -0.01
C ASP A 30 -1.91 17.55 -1.03
N HIS A 31 -1.82 16.22 -0.87
CA HIS A 31 -2.46 15.23 -1.74
C HIS A 31 -3.98 15.06 -1.49
N GLY A 32 -4.56 15.79 -0.54
CA GLY A 32 -6.00 15.82 -0.28
C GLY A 32 -6.56 14.64 0.53
N ILE A 33 -5.72 13.69 0.95
CA ILE A 33 -6.11 12.64 1.90
C ILE A 33 -5.82 13.19 3.30
N THR A 34 -6.85 13.24 4.16
CA THR A 34 -6.69 13.80 5.50
C THR A 34 -6.00 12.81 6.44
N ILE A 35 -5.42 13.32 7.52
CA ILE A 35 -4.79 12.48 8.55
C ILE A 35 -5.83 11.53 9.17
N GLU A 36 -7.05 12.01 9.39
CA GLU A 36 -8.14 11.21 9.95
C GLU A 36 -8.51 10.03 9.05
N GLU A 37 -8.51 10.21 7.73
CA GLU A 37 -8.76 9.12 6.79
C GLU A 37 -7.61 8.09 6.83
N ILE A 38 -6.35 8.55 6.86
CA ILE A 38 -5.18 7.67 6.98
C ILE A 38 -5.24 6.84 8.26
N GLU A 39 -5.46 7.49 9.41
CA GLU A 39 -5.57 6.85 10.72
C GLU A 39 -6.75 5.87 10.79
N ARG A 40 -7.87 6.21 10.14
CA ARG A 40 -9.02 5.31 10.02
C ARG A 40 -8.63 4.02 9.30
N GLN A 41 -7.91 4.10 8.18
CA GLN A 41 -7.47 2.91 7.45
C GLN A 41 -6.48 2.05 8.26
N PHE A 42 -5.54 2.67 8.99
CA PHE A 42 -4.67 1.95 9.92
C PHE A 42 -5.46 1.26 11.05
N SER A 43 -6.47 1.92 11.61
CA SER A 43 -7.34 1.34 12.64
C SER A 43 -8.11 0.12 12.14
N ILE A 44 -8.63 0.18 10.91
CA ILE A 44 -9.32 -0.95 10.26
C ILE A 44 -8.35 -2.12 10.06
N SER A 45 -7.16 -1.84 9.50
CA SER A 45 -6.12 -2.84 9.28
C SER A 45 -5.75 -3.54 10.60
N LYS A 46 -5.47 -2.77 11.65
CA LYS A 46 -5.15 -3.31 12.98
C LYS A 46 -6.24 -4.23 13.51
N LYS A 47 -7.51 -3.78 13.48
CA LYS A 47 -8.66 -4.58 13.92
C LYS A 47 -8.77 -5.90 13.17
N PHE A 48 -8.49 -5.90 11.86
CA PHE A 48 -8.49 -7.12 11.07
C PHE A 48 -7.37 -8.07 11.49
N PHE A 49 -6.13 -7.58 11.61
CA PHE A 49 -5.00 -8.44 11.97
C PHE A 49 -5.04 -8.95 13.43
N ASP A 50 -5.74 -8.23 14.32
CA ASP A 50 -6.02 -8.66 15.70
C ASP A 50 -7.05 -9.81 15.78
N LEU A 51 -7.76 -10.14 14.70
CA LEU A 51 -8.65 -11.31 14.65
C LEU A 51 -7.86 -12.62 14.74
N LEU A 52 -8.52 -13.67 15.25
CA LEU A 52 -8.00 -15.03 15.23
C LEU A 52 -7.71 -15.50 13.80
N GLU A 53 -6.67 -16.31 13.64
CA GLU A 53 -6.28 -16.85 12.33
C GLU A 53 -7.41 -17.64 11.66
N GLU A 54 -8.21 -18.38 12.42
CA GLU A 54 -9.38 -19.10 11.90
C GLU A 54 -10.44 -18.17 11.26
N ILE A 55 -10.48 -16.90 11.67
CA ILE A 55 -11.40 -15.90 11.12
C ILE A 55 -10.79 -15.27 9.88
N LYS A 56 -9.51 -14.89 9.94
CA LYS A 56 -8.78 -14.30 8.80
C LYS A 56 -8.65 -15.29 7.63
N GLY A 57 -8.46 -16.57 7.94
CA GLY A 57 -8.37 -17.67 6.98
C GLY A 57 -9.67 -17.99 6.25
N LYS A 58 -10.80 -17.33 6.57
CA LYS A 58 -12.04 -17.46 5.79
C LYS A 58 -11.94 -16.79 4.42
N THR A 59 -10.95 -15.92 4.24
CA THR A 59 -10.62 -15.29 2.96
C THR A 59 -9.17 -15.63 2.62
N PRO A 60 -8.86 -16.89 2.26
CA PRO A 60 -7.50 -17.27 1.90
C PRO A 60 -7.09 -16.55 0.62
N ASP A 61 -5.78 -16.33 0.46
CA ASP A 61 -5.27 -15.78 -0.79
C ASP A 61 -5.77 -16.60 -1.99
N ASP A 62 -6.06 -15.87 -3.07
CA ASP A 62 -6.21 -16.47 -4.37
C ASP A 62 -5.14 -15.90 -5.28
N THR A 63 -4.15 -16.74 -5.57
CA THR A 63 -3.05 -16.43 -6.50
C THR A 63 -3.51 -15.96 -7.89
N LYS A 64 -4.75 -16.23 -8.30
CA LYS A 64 -5.30 -15.75 -9.59
C LYS A 64 -5.80 -14.31 -9.51
N SER A 65 -6.55 -13.96 -8.46
CA SER A 65 -7.07 -12.61 -8.25
C SER A 65 -6.11 -11.70 -7.49
N ASN A 66 -5.02 -12.25 -6.94
CA ASN A 66 -4.02 -11.58 -6.10
C ASN A 66 -4.68 -10.75 -4.99
N ASN A 67 -5.67 -11.37 -4.33
CA ASN A 67 -6.52 -10.75 -3.34
C ASN A 67 -6.60 -11.65 -2.11
N ALA A 68 -6.97 -11.07 -0.96
CA ALA A 68 -7.22 -11.74 0.31
C ALA A 68 -5.97 -12.04 1.18
N TRP A 69 -6.15 -12.85 2.23
CA TRP A 69 -5.24 -12.96 3.38
C TRP A 69 -4.22 -14.08 3.23
N GLU A 70 -2.97 -13.79 3.57
CA GLU A 70 -1.82 -14.69 3.51
C GLU A 70 -1.04 -14.64 4.83
N TYR A 71 -0.56 -15.81 5.31
CA TYR A 71 0.23 -15.94 6.52
C TYR A 71 1.60 -16.58 6.25
N MET A 72 2.68 -15.82 6.42
CA MET A 72 4.08 -16.28 6.34
C MET A 72 4.42 -17.15 5.12
N ALA A 73 3.74 -16.94 3.99
CA ALA A 73 3.85 -17.80 2.81
C ALA A 73 4.62 -17.16 1.65
N GLN A 74 4.92 -15.86 1.71
CA GLN A 74 5.65 -15.18 0.64
C GLN A 74 7.14 -15.52 0.68
N LEU A 75 7.64 -16.20 -0.36
CA LEU A 75 9.06 -16.47 -0.55
C LEU A 75 9.79 -15.22 -1.06
N CYS A 76 10.82 -14.78 -0.34
CA CYS A 76 11.68 -13.67 -0.75
C CYS A 76 12.75 -14.17 -1.74
N PRO A 77 12.70 -13.80 -3.04
CA PRO A 77 13.60 -14.38 -4.05
C PRO A 77 15.08 -14.06 -3.83
N SER A 78 15.39 -12.94 -3.16
CA SER A 78 16.77 -12.51 -2.91
C SER A 78 17.44 -13.28 -1.78
N THR A 79 16.66 -13.80 -0.81
CA THR A 79 17.19 -14.54 0.35
C THR A 79 16.86 -16.03 0.29
N GLY A 80 15.89 -16.44 -0.52
CA GLY A 80 15.37 -17.81 -0.57
C GLY A 80 14.63 -18.22 0.70
N THR A 81 14.24 -17.27 1.55
CA THR A 81 13.53 -17.53 2.82
C THR A 81 12.14 -16.92 2.80
N TYR A 82 11.22 -17.48 3.59
CA TYR A 82 9.86 -16.96 3.73
C TYR A 82 9.83 -15.70 4.60
N ASP A 83 9.08 -14.69 4.15
CA ASP A 83 8.89 -13.47 4.91
C ASP A 83 8.11 -13.75 6.20
N GLN A 84 8.63 -13.25 7.33
CA GLN A 84 7.92 -13.28 8.62
C GLN A 84 6.87 -12.16 8.69
N LYS A 85 5.89 -12.21 7.78
CA LYS A 85 4.81 -11.23 7.68
C LYS A 85 3.47 -11.89 7.43
N VAL A 86 2.43 -11.13 7.73
CA VAL A 86 1.04 -11.46 7.40
C VAL A 86 0.53 -10.35 6.49
N SER A 87 -0.12 -10.72 5.40
CA SER A 87 -0.53 -9.77 4.37
C SER A 87 -2.04 -9.88 4.11
N LEU A 88 -2.65 -8.76 3.75
CA LEU A 88 -3.99 -8.72 3.18
C LEU A 88 -3.89 -7.95 1.87
N TRP A 89 -4.12 -8.64 0.77
CA TRP A 89 -4.10 -8.06 -0.57
C TRP A 89 -5.50 -7.53 -0.91
N LEU A 90 -5.54 -6.31 -1.48
CA LEU A 90 -6.77 -5.65 -1.90
C LEU A 90 -6.61 -5.18 -3.34
N GLN A 91 -7.39 -5.75 -4.24
CA GLN A 91 -7.44 -5.34 -5.65
C GLN A 91 -8.82 -4.79 -6.02
N ARG A 92 -8.82 -3.73 -6.82
CA ARG A 92 -10.06 -3.22 -7.43
C ARG A 92 -10.56 -4.24 -8.47
N ASN A 93 -11.83 -4.63 -8.38
CA ASN A 93 -12.47 -5.63 -9.25
C ASN A 93 -11.89 -7.05 -9.10
N SER A 94 -11.62 -7.48 -7.87
CA SER A 94 -11.33 -8.88 -7.56
C SER A 94 -12.64 -9.72 -7.59
N GLU A 95 -13.12 -10.05 -8.77
CA GLU A 95 -14.15 -11.08 -9.00
C GLU A 95 -13.55 -12.22 -9.83
#